data_AF-A0A9X3Z2P5-F1
#
_entry.id   AF-A0A9X3Z2P5-F1
#
_cell.length_a   1.000
_cell.length_b   1.000
_cell.length_c   1.000
_cell.angle_alpha   90.00
_cell.angle_beta   90.00
_cell.angle_gamma   90.00
#
_symmetry.space_group_name_H-M   'P 1'
#
loop_
_entity.id
_entity.type
_entity.pdbx_description
1 polymer ?
#
loop_
_entity_poly.entity_id
_entity_poly.type
_entity_poly.pdbx_seq_one_letter_code
_entity_poly.pdbx_strand_id
1 'polypeptide(L)'
;MARMLLAAGIAGLTVGAVFFDRVSAASVSLQERIDQAQPGAVVTVPAGKYRGPIRITKPIVLQAEGAVEIASDGSSPVLSILSDHAVVRGMKIVDNRINPADASVVMRGNHNIVEDLVIETMGTGVQLRDASNNTLRGIRVIGLVTDPGKEQEGLHNHGQHAHQLSGAAGTNPDVTAKKGNGFDLNHSHHNRIVSNRISNMFDGIYAENSNFNHMEQNFVENSRYGYHFMGTSATKLLGNTGSANVTGTMLMESDGAVVQHNRFVKQRENPNAQGILLFDVTGSRIEGNRIEGNRVGLYMERSKGNRLEGNEFTLNFVGMQLKQASGNVVTANHFVSNVIQAQAQDSTANTLEGNYWDDMQGIDLDADGRSNIPYELNPFFLALTEAVPPYQIFFQAPGLVFLEGLFTAGTDASIRDGAPLLAPVMAQEDEQRAGQQTAMGVLSVLLMSGSCLIMYGGVRRK
;
A
#
# COMPACT_ATOMS: atom_id res chain seq x y z
N MET A 1 83.85 33.44 -65.36
CA MET A 1 84.01 34.18 -64.10
C MET A 1 82.66 34.80 -63.72
N ALA A 2 82.22 34.55 -62.48
CA ALA A 2 81.39 35.40 -61.58
C ALA A 2 80.20 36.22 -62.17
N ARG A 3 78.96 35.93 -61.72
CA ARG A 3 78.13 36.70 -60.73
C ARG A 3 77.59 38.03 -61.31
N MET A 4 76.39 38.54 -61.06
CA MET A 4 75.40 38.42 -59.99
C MET A 4 74.19 39.27 -60.43
N LEU A 5 72.95 38.87 -60.08
CA LEU A 5 71.95 39.68 -59.34
C LEU A 5 70.56 39.07 -59.50
N LEU A 6 69.95 38.78 -58.34
CA LEU A 6 68.62 38.24 -58.14
C LEU A 6 67.77 39.37 -57.56
N ALA A 7 66.55 39.57 -58.07
CA ALA A 7 65.52 40.37 -57.42
C ALA A 7 64.21 39.56 -57.43
N ALA A 8 63.61 39.45 -56.25
CA ALA A 8 62.42 38.65 -55.95
C ALA A 8 61.15 39.51 -55.96
N GLY A 9 60.03 38.87 -56.30
CA GLY A 9 58.67 39.38 -56.09
C GLY A 9 57.67 38.23 -56.22
N ILE A 10 57.05 37.84 -55.10
CA ILE A 10 56.12 36.71 -54.94
C ILE A 10 54.68 37.19 -55.17
N ALA A 11 53.91 36.47 -56.01
CA ALA A 11 52.46 36.63 -56.15
C ALA A 11 51.75 35.41 -55.52
N GLY A 12 50.82 35.67 -54.61
CA GLY A 12 50.00 34.63 -53.95
C GLY A 12 48.77 34.25 -54.79
N LEU A 13 48.50 32.93 -54.89
CA LEU A 13 47.26 32.36 -55.40
C LEU A 13 46.36 31.93 -54.23
N THR A 14 45.12 32.41 -54.21
CA THR A 14 44.05 31.94 -53.34
C THR A 14 43.31 30.76 -53.96
N VAL A 15 43.23 29.62 -53.27
CA VAL A 15 42.35 28.49 -53.61
C VAL A 15 41.19 28.48 -52.61
N GLY A 16 39.96 28.64 -53.10
CA GLY A 16 38.75 28.54 -52.31
C GLY A 16 38.46 27.09 -51.91
N ALA A 17 38.31 26.84 -50.60
CA ALA A 17 37.82 25.59 -50.07
C ALA A 17 36.28 25.64 -49.99
N VAL A 18 35.64 24.75 -50.75
CA VAL A 18 34.19 24.50 -50.66
C VAL A 18 33.96 23.69 -49.38
N PHE A 19 33.35 24.31 -48.37
CA PHE A 19 32.81 23.60 -47.22
C PHE A 19 31.53 22.88 -47.66
N PHE A 20 31.58 21.55 -47.70
CA PHE A 20 30.35 20.75 -47.63
C PHE A 20 29.86 20.82 -46.18
N ASP A 21 28.87 21.67 -45.94
CA ASP A 21 28.02 21.56 -44.75
C ASP A 21 27.43 20.14 -44.73
N ARG A 22 27.88 19.33 -43.79
CA ARG A 22 27.18 18.09 -43.44
C ARG A 22 25.82 18.51 -42.91
N VAL A 23 24.81 18.36 -43.76
CA VAL A 23 23.40 18.37 -43.36
C VAL A 23 23.27 17.37 -42.20
N SER A 24 23.02 17.89 -41.00
CA SER A 24 22.64 17.12 -39.83
C SER A 24 21.44 16.27 -40.18
N ALA A 25 21.63 14.95 -40.30
CA ALA A 25 20.53 14.02 -40.39
C ALA A 25 19.63 14.24 -39.17
N ALA A 26 18.39 14.66 -39.40
CA ALA A 26 17.38 14.75 -38.36
C ALA A 26 17.32 13.40 -37.64
N SER A 27 17.64 13.38 -36.35
CA SER A 27 17.61 12.16 -35.55
C SER A 27 16.18 11.61 -35.54
N VAL A 28 15.98 10.39 -36.04
CA VAL A 28 14.70 9.66 -36.03
C VAL A 28 14.07 9.73 -34.64
N SER A 29 12.78 10.08 -34.57
CA SER A 29 12.09 10.23 -33.29
C SER A 29 11.97 8.88 -32.56
N LEU A 30 11.70 8.91 -31.25
CA LEU A 30 11.47 7.66 -30.52
C LEU A 30 10.25 6.90 -31.04
N GLN A 31 9.17 7.61 -31.37
CA GLN A 31 7.97 6.99 -31.94
C GLN A 31 8.25 6.35 -33.30
N GLU A 32 9.00 7.01 -34.19
CA GLU A 32 9.36 6.43 -35.49
C GLU A 32 10.16 5.13 -35.35
N ARG A 33 11.07 5.04 -34.37
CA ARG A 33 11.80 3.79 -34.06
C ARG A 33 10.86 2.67 -33.60
N ILE A 34 9.87 3.00 -32.78
CA ILE A 34 8.82 2.06 -32.36
C ILE A 34 7.98 1.61 -33.56
N ASP A 35 7.60 2.55 -34.43
CA ASP A 35 6.77 2.28 -35.60
C ASP A 35 7.49 1.40 -36.64
N GLN A 36 8.81 1.55 -36.78
CA GLN A 36 9.63 0.72 -37.68
C GLN A 36 9.98 -0.67 -37.10
N ALA A 37 9.91 -0.84 -35.78
CA ALA A 37 10.23 -2.10 -35.12
C ALA A 37 9.24 -3.21 -35.52
N GLN A 38 9.76 -4.41 -35.72
CA GLN A 38 8.90 -5.59 -35.95
C GLN A 38 8.22 -6.02 -34.65
N PRO A 39 7.02 -6.63 -34.69
CA PRO A 39 6.46 -7.30 -33.52
C PRO A 39 7.45 -8.29 -32.90
N GLY A 40 7.59 -8.26 -31.59
CA GLY A 40 8.57 -9.02 -30.80
C GLY A 40 9.94 -8.37 -30.69
N ALA A 41 10.22 -7.28 -31.41
CA ALA A 41 11.53 -6.64 -31.38
C ALA A 41 11.82 -5.94 -30.04
N VAL A 42 13.12 -5.83 -29.73
CA VAL A 42 13.64 -4.99 -28.64
C VAL A 42 14.03 -3.63 -29.20
N VAL A 43 13.41 -2.58 -28.69
CA VAL A 43 13.72 -1.18 -28.98
C VAL A 43 14.49 -0.61 -27.79
N THR A 44 15.80 -0.54 -27.92
CA THR A 44 16.67 0.10 -26.93
C THR A 44 16.64 1.62 -27.10
N VAL A 45 16.41 2.33 -25.99
CA VAL A 45 16.32 3.79 -25.94
C VAL A 45 17.57 4.33 -25.25
N PRO A 46 18.50 4.96 -25.98
CA PRO A 46 19.69 5.56 -25.38
C PRO A 46 19.35 6.66 -24.37
N ALA A 47 20.27 6.95 -23.45
CA ALA A 47 20.12 8.05 -22.51
C ALA A 47 19.80 9.37 -23.25
N GLY A 48 18.80 10.10 -22.76
CA GLY A 48 18.33 11.31 -23.40
C GLY A 48 16.93 11.73 -22.97
N LYS A 49 16.52 12.90 -23.46
CA LYS A 49 15.17 13.44 -23.30
C LYS A 49 14.38 13.26 -24.58
N TYR A 50 13.19 12.69 -24.46
CA TYR A 50 12.30 12.39 -25.56
C TYR A 50 10.95 13.07 -25.35
N ARG A 51 10.35 13.51 -26.45
CA ARG A 51 8.98 14.03 -26.44
C ARG A 51 8.00 12.89 -26.64
N GLY A 52 6.98 12.84 -25.79
CA GLY A 52 5.76 12.08 -26.02
C GLY A 52 4.84 12.77 -27.04
N PRO A 53 3.67 12.17 -27.35
CA PRO A 53 3.17 10.91 -26.79
C PRO A 53 3.88 9.69 -27.39
N ILE A 54 4.16 8.68 -26.56
CA ILE A 54 4.64 7.37 -27.01
C ILE A 54 3.49 6.37 -27.02
N ARG A 55 3.27 5.71 -28.15
CA ARG A 55 2.19 4.74 -28.36
C ARG A 55 2.77 3.39 -28.74
N ILE A 56 2.50 2.37 -27.92
CA ILE A 56 2.87 0.99 -28.16
C ILE A 56 1.62 0.23 -28.61
N THR A 57 1.54 -0.04 -29.91
CA THR A 57 0.39 -0.67 -30.59
C THR A 57 0.66 -2.09 -31.07
N LYS A 58 1.87 -2.60 -30.83
CA LYS A 58 2.33 -3.94 -31.18
C LYS A 58 3.23 -4.49 -30.07
N PRO A 59 3.34 -5.83 -29.92
CA PRO A 59 4.13 -6.41 -28.85
C PRO A 59 5.59 -6.10 -29.12
N ILE A 60 6.24 -5.34 -28.24
CA ILE A 60 7.66 -5.01 -28.32
C ILE A 60 8.23 -4.90 -26.91
N VAL A 61 9.55 -4.94 -26.80
CA VAL A 61 10.27 -4.58 -25.58
C VAL A 61 10.83 -3.17 -25.76
N LEU A 62 10.30 -2.19 -25.04
CA LEU A 62 10.85 -0.83 -24.99
C LEU A 62 11.70 -0.69 -23.72
N GLN A 63 13.02 -0.57 -23.89
CA GLN A 63 13.96 -0.62 -22.78
C GLN A 63 14.90 0.57 -22.80
N ALA A 64 15.00 1.29 -21.67
CA ALA A 64 15.99 2.33 -21.49
C ALA A 64 17.42 1.77 -21.35
N GLU A 65 18.38 2.50 -21.93
CA GLU A 65 19.82 2.32 -21.74
C GLU A 65 20.40 3.60 -21.14
N GLY A 66 20.52 3.62 -19.81
CA GLY A 66 20.89 4.82 -19.05
C GLY A 66 19.67 5.69 -18.70
N ALA A 67 19.92 6.99 -18.48
CA ALA A 67 18.87 7.91 -18.04
C ALA A 67 17.99 8.37 -19.20
N VAL A 68 16.79 7.79 -19.31
CA VAL A 68 15.78 8.15 -20.31
C VAL A 68 14.65 8.90 -19.63
N GLU A 69 14.33 10.09 -20.15
CA GLU A 69 13.17 10.89 -19.73
C GLU A 69 12.22 11.08 -20.92
N ILE A 70 10.95 10.78 -20.72
CA ILE A 70 9.87 11.04 -21.67
C ILE A 70 8.93 12.06 -21.03
N ALA A 71 8.76 13.20 -21.69
CA ALA A 71 7.88 14.27 -21.23
C ALA A 71 6.87 14.64 -22.32
N SER A 72 5.67 15.04 -21.92
CA SER A 72 4.66 15.61 -22.81
C SER A 72 4.21 16.98 -22.29
N ASP A 73 4.08 17.94 -23.19
CA ASP A 73 3.44 19.25 -22.98
C ASP A 73 2.09 19.37 -23.71
N GLY A 74 1.66 18.27 -24.37
CA GLY A 74 0.40 18.20 -25.10
C GLY A 74 -0.79 17.76 -24.23
N SER A 75 -1.93 17.53 -24.88
CA SER A 75 -3.15 17.05 -24.22
C SER A 75 -3.18 15.52 -24.02
N SER A 76 -2.36 14.77 -24.74
CA SER A 76 -2.35 13.29 -24.74
C SER A 76 -1.50 12.69 -23.61
N PRO A 77 -1.79 11.44 -23.18
CA PRO A 77 -0.93 10.68 -22.28
C PRO A 77 0.53 10.64 -22.73
N VAL A 78 1.47 10.61 -21.79
CA VAL A 78 2.90 10.53 -22.11
C VAL A 78 3.22 9.17 -22.73
N LEU A 79 2.66 8.09 -22.18
CA LEU A 79 2.82 6.72 -22.65
C LEU A 79 1.46 6.01 -22.73
N SER A 80 1.19 5.37 -23.86
CA SER A 80 0.01 4.52 -24.07
C SER A 80 0.42 3.12 -24.51
N ILE A 81 0.09 2.11 -23.71
CA ILE A 81 0.30 0.69 -23.99
C ILE A 81 -1.03 0.10 -24.43
N LEU A 82 -1.22 0.03 -25.75
CA LEU A 82 -2.45 -0.43 -26.40
C LEU A 82 -2.34 -1.87 -26.92
N SER A 83 -1.10 -2.39 -26.99
CA SER A 83 -0.81 -3.77 -27.36
C SER A 83 -0.96 -4.71 -26.18
N ASP A 84 -1.25 -5.96 -26.47
CA ASP A 84 -0.95 -7.07 -25.57
C ASP A 84 0.54 -7.43 -25.65
N HIS A 85 1.08 -8.09 -24.62
CA HIS A 85 2.42 -8.68 -24.60
C HIS A 85 3.59 -7.71 -24.87
N ALA A 86 3.43 -6.43 -24.55
CA ALA A 86 4.50 -5.45 -24.54
C ALA A 86 5.25 -5.44 -23.20
N VAL A 87 6.53 -5.07 -23.26
CA VAL A 87 7.37 -4.83 -22.08
C VAL A 87 7.88 -3.40 -22.14
N VAL A 88 7.74 -2.64 -21.06
CA VAL A 88 8.25 -1.27 -20.93
C VAL A 88 9.05 -1.12 -19.66
N ARG A 89 10.30 -0.64 -19.75
CA ARG A 89 11.17 -0.56 -18.56
C ARG A 89 12.23 0.52 -18.52
N GLY A 90 12.53 0.95 -17.28
CA GLY A 90 13.73 1.71 -16.92
C GLY A 90 13.71 3.20 -17.27
N MET A 91 12.53 3.78 -17.51
CA MET A 91 12.40 5.17 -17.98
C MET A 91 11.66 6.06 -16.99
N LYS A 92 12.01 7.35 -17.03
CA LYS A 92 11.31 8.41 -16.32
C LYS A 92 10.21 8.99 -17.20
N ILE A 93 9.00 9.11 -16.66
CA ILE A 93 7.83 9.73 -17.27
C ILE A 93 7.53 11.01 -16.49
N VAL A 94 7.47 12.15 -17.19
CA VAL A 94 7.14 13.45 -16.60
C VAL A 94 5.90 14.01 -17.25
N ASP A 95 4.87 14.26 -16.44
CA ASP A 95 3.57 14.73 -16.88
C ASP A 95 3.12 15.97 -16.09
N ASN A 96 3.23 17.13 -16.72
CA ASN A 96 2.87 18.42 -16.12
C ASN A 96 1.44 18.86 -16.48
N ARG A 97 0.62 17.97 -17.08
CA ARG A 97 -0.77 18.29 -17.39
C ARG A 97 -1.55 18.43 -16.08
N ILE A 98 -2.27 19.54 -15.94
CA ILE A 98 -3.10 19.81 -14.75
C ILE A 98 -4.47 19.18 -14.94
N ASN A 99 -4.89 18.34 -14.00
CA ASN A 99 -6.20 17.65 -13.99
C ASN A 99 -6.57 16.96 -15.33
N PRO A 100 -5.67 16.21 -15.99
CA PRO A 100 -6.00 15.52 -17.22
C PRO A 100 -7.02 14.41 -16.96
N ALA A 101 -7.90 14.14 -17.92
CA ALA A 101 -8.82 13.01 -17.84
C ALA A 101 -8.09 11.65 -17.92
N ASP A 102 -7.04 11.58 -18.75
CA ASP A 102 -6.19 10.40 -18.89
C ASP A 102 -4.94 10.49 -18.02
N ALA A 103 -4.49 9.35 -17.51
CA ALA A 103 -3.26 9.23 -16.74
C ALA A 103 -1.99 9.51 -17.57
N SER A 104 -0.86 9.60 -16.89
CA SER A 104 0.47 9.73 -17.51
C SER A 104 0.85 8.49 -18.31
N VAL A 105 0.51 7.30 -17.77
CA VAL A 105 0.61 6.01 -18.46
C VAL A 105 -0.78 5.39 -18.56
N VAL A 106 -1.23 5.12 -19.79
CA VAL A 106 -2.51 4.44 -20.05
C VAL A 106 -2.26 3.04 -20.59
N MET A 107 -2.91 2.05 -20.00
CA MET A 107 -2.85 0.64 -20.39
C MET A 107 -4.24 0.14 -20.77
N ARG A 108 -4.34 -0.42 -21.98
CA ARG A 108 -5.56 -1.07 -22.49
C ARG A 108 -5.33 -2.52 -22.96
N GLY A 109 -4.06 -2.91 -23.12
CA GLY A 109 -3.73 -4.28 -23.48
C GLY A 109 -3.52 -5.19 -22.27
N ASN A 110 -3.44 -6.48 -22.56
CA ASN A 110 -3.30 -7.57 -21.61
C ASN A 110 -1.89 -8.18 -21.65
N HIS A 111 -1.52 -8.91 -20.60
CA HIS A 111 -0.24 -9.64 -20.55
C HIS A 111 1.00 -8.75 -20.74
N ASN A 112 0.89 -7.47 -20.41
CA ASN A 112 2.00 -6.53 -20.47
C ASN A 112 2.84 -6.56 -19.20
N ILE A 113 4.11 -6.21 -19.32
CA ILE A 113 5.03 -6.01 -18.20
C ILE A 113 5.48 -4.55 -18.21
N VAL A 114 5.21 -3.83 -17.14
CA VAL A 114 5.70 -2.47 -16.93
C VAL A 114 6.54 -2.47 -15.66
N GLU A 115 7.82 -2.16 -15.81
CA GLU A 115 8.76 -2.29 -14.71
C GLU A 115 9.75 -1.12 -14.59
N ASP A 116 10.16 -0.82 -13.36
CA ASP A 116 11.24 0.13 -13.08
C ASP A 116 11.02 1.52 -13.69
N LEU A 117 9.77 1.99 -13.68
CA LEU A 117 9.42 3.34 -14.12
C LEU A 117 9.48 4.34 -12.97
N VAL A 118 9.84 5.58 -13.27
CA VAL A 118 9.67 6.72 -12.37
C VAL A 118 8.67 7.68 -13.00
N ILE A 119 7.53 7.90 -12.36
CA ILE A 119 6.43 8.73 -12.88
C ILE A 119 6.27 9.95 -11.97
N GLU A 120 6.51 11.14 -12.51
CA GLU A 120 6.20 12.42 -11.88
C GLU A 120 4.97 13.00 -12.57
N THR A 121 3.88 13.23 -11.82
CA THR A 121 2.58 13.58 -12.40
C THR A 121 1.83 14.63 -11.60
N MET A 122 1.09 15.50 -12.29
CA MET A 122 0.08 16.39 -11.70
C MET A 122 -1.35 15.78 -11.73
N GLY A 123 -1.50 14.55 -12.21
CA GLY A 123 -2.79 13.84 -12.33
C GLY A 123 -2.69 12.39 -11.85
N THR A 124 -3.29 11.46 -12.60
CA THR A 124 -3.19 10.02 -12.32
C THR A 124 -1.89 9.46 -12.90
N GLY A 125 -1.18 8.62 -12.15
CA GLY A 125 0.10 8.04 -12.58
C GLY A 125 -0.07 6.98 -13.67
N VAL A 126 -0.73 5.87 -13.34
CA VAL A 126 -1.00 4.76 -14.26
C VAL A 126 -2.48 4.41 -14.24
N GLN A 127 -3.07 4.22 -15.42
CA GLN A 127 -4.46 3.84 -15.58
C GLN A 127 -4.60 2.56 -16.39
N LEU A 128 -5.32 1.58 -15.85
CA LEU A 128 -5.71 0.35 -16.51
C LEU A 128 -7.22 0.42 -16.80
N ARG A 129 -7.59 0.24 -18.07
CA ARG A 129 -8.98 0.20 -18.54
C ARG A 129 -9.15 -1.05 -19.38
N ASP A 130 -9.99 -1.96 -18.91
CA ASP A 130 -10.22 -3.26 -19.57
C ASP A 130 -8.92 -4.05 -19.82
N ALA A 131 -7.95 -3.88 -18.91
CA ALA A 131 -6.58 -4.36 -19.07
C ALA A 131 -6.26 -5.40 -17.99
N SER A 132 -6.19 -6.66 -18.39
CA SER A 132 -6.06 -7.81 -17.50
C SER A 132 -4.74 -8.56 -17.67
N ASN A 133 -4.36 -9.35 -16.65
CA ASN A 133 -3.17 -10.19 -16.67
C ASN A 133 -1.85 -9.41 -16.85
N ASN A 134 -1.81 -8.13 -16.47
CA ASN A 134 -0.60 -7.31 -16.55
C ASN A 134 0.25 -7.43 -15.27
N THR A 135 1.55 -7.21 -15.40
CA THR A 135 2.48 -7.08 -14.26
C THR A 135 3.05 -5.67 -14.21
N LEU A 136 2.80 -4.97 -13.11
CA LEU A 136 3.34 -3.65 -12.80
C LEU A 136 4.26 -3.77 -11.58
N ARG A 137 5.57 -3.57 -11.76
CA ARG A 137 6.54 -3.78 -10.68
C ARG A 137 7.67 -2.76 -10.59
N GLY A 138 8.12 -2.45 -9.39
CA GLY A 138 9.25 -1.52 -9.20
C GLY A 138 8.98 -0.09 -9.69
N ILE A 139 7.71 0.27 -9.90
CA ILE A 139 7.32 1.61 -10.36
C ILE A 139 7.26 2.56 -9.17
N ARG A 140 7.80 3.77 -9.36
CA ARG A 140 7.71 4.86 -8.40
C ARG A 140 6.83 5.99 -8.95
N VAL A 141 5.70 6.24 -8.30
CA VAL A 141 4.78 7.35 -8.65
C VAL A 141 4.88 8.47 -7.63
N ILE A 142 5.05 9.70 -8.11
CA ILE A 142 5.20 10.91 -7.31
C ILE A 142 4.19 11.94 -7.79
N GLY A 143 3.19 12.22 -6.96
CA GLY A 143 2.25 13.31 -7.20
C GLY A 143 2.90 14.67 -6.92
N LEU A 144 2.77 15.61 -7.85
CA LEU A 144 3.36 16.95 -7.78
C LEU A 144 2.38 18.02 -7.28
N VAL A 145 1.13 17.63 -7.02
CA VAL A 145 0.08 18.51 -6.48
C VAL A 145 0.14 18.51 -4.96
N THR A 146 0.29 19.68 -4.33
CA THR A 146 0.42 19.81 -2.87
C THR A 146 -0.87 20.30 -2.23
N ASP A 147 -1.26 19.71 -1.10
CA ASP A 147 -2.44 20.16 -0.33
C ASP A 147 -2.28 21.64 0.06
N PRO A 148 -3.33 22.48 -0.04
CA PRO A 148 -3.25 23.84 0.48
C PRO A 148 -3.13 23.76 1.99
N GLY A 149 -2.01 24.26 2.51
CA GLY A 149 -1.82 24.46 3.94
C GLY A 149 -1.55 23.17 4.73
N LYS A 150 -0.29 23.04 5.18
CA LYS A 150 0.00 22.44 6.49
C LYS A 150 -0.61 23.25 7.67
N GLU A 151 -1.65 24.06 7.44
CA GLU A 151 -2.22 25.01 8.40
C GLU A 151 -3.77 25.07 8.41
N GLN A 152 -4.49 24.23 7.67
CA GLN A 152 -5.95 24.13 7.80
C GLN A 152 -6.37 22.70 8.08
N GLU A 153 -6.11 22.28 9.33
CA GLU A 153 -6.86 21.20 9.94
C GLU A 153 -8.30 21.61 10.18
N GLY A 154 -9.20 20.69 9.88
CA GLY A 154 -10.62 20.81 10.16
C GLY A 154 -11.44 20.99 8.89
N LEU A 155 -11.99 19.89 8.37
CA LEU A 155 -13.45 19.71 8.24
C LEU A 155 -13.74 18.46 7.39
N HIS A 156 -14.69 17.67 7.90
CA HIS A 156 -15.29 16.54 7.23
C HIS A 156 -15.91 16.94 5.89
N ASN A 157 -15.38 16.43 4.78
CA ASN A 157 -16.17 16.25 3.58
C ASN A 157 -15.55 15.20 2.66
N HIS A 158 -16.36 14.27 2.17
CA HIS A 158 -16.01 13.33 1.09
C HIS A 158 -15.94 14.03 -0.29
N GLY A 159 -15.71 15.35 -0.31
CA GLY A 159 -15.70 16.18 -1.50
C GLY A 159 -14.34 16.86 -1.71
N GLN A 160 -13.64 16.42 -2.76
CA GLN A 160 -12.75 17.19 -3.63
C GLN A 160 -12.22 18.52 -3.03
N HIS A 161 -11.16 18.45 -2.22
CA HIS A 161 -10.44 19.67 -1.81
C HIS A 161 -9.47 20.10 -2.92
N ALA A 162 -9.54 21.37 -3.30
CA ALA A 162 -8.65 22.01 -4.26
C ALA A 162 -7.22 22.07 -3.70
N HIS A 163 -6.21 22.01 -4.56
CA HIS A 163 -4.79 22.00 -4.18
C HIS A 163 -4.00 23.08 -4.95
N GLN A 164 -3.05 23.74 -4.28
CA GLN A 164 -2.16 24.73 -4.89
C GLN A 164 -0.86 24.06 -5.35
N LEU A 165 -0.32 24.54 -6.48
CA LEU A 165 0.84 23.99 -7.17
C LEU A 165 2.15 24.33 -6.44
N SER A 166 3.00 23.34 -6.15
CA SER A 166 4.37 23.62 -5.71
C SER A 166 5.26 23.94 -6.91
N GLY A 167 5.60 25.23 -7.09
CA GLY A 167 6.90 25.63 -7.63
C GLY A 167 7.16 25.53 -9.14
N ALA A 168 6.16 25.74 -10.01
CA ALA A 168 6.43 26.06 -11.41
C ALA A 168 6.33 27.58 -11.63
N ALA A 169 7.44 28.23 -12.02
CA ALA A 169 7.43 29.62 -12.44
C ALA A 169 6.49 29.79 -13.65
N GLY A 170 5.34 30.45 -13.45
CA GLY A 170 4.42 30.81 -14.52
C GLY A 170 2.97 30.30 -14.40
N THR A 171 2.54 29.73 -13.28
CA THR A 171 1.16 29.24 -13.14
C THR A 171 0.23 30.31 -12.57
N ASN A 172 -0.86 30.59 -13.29
CA ASN A 172 -1.93 31.52 -12.92
C ASN A 172 -2.52 31.14 -11.54
N PRO A 173 -2.62 32.07 -10.57
CA PRO A 173 -3.15 31.80 -9.22
C PRO A 173 -4.59 31.23 -9.17
N ASP A 174 -5.34 31.29 -10.28
CA ASP A 174 -6.70 30.75 -10.38
C ASP A 174 -6.78 29.25 -10.75
N VAL A 175 -5.67 28.59 -11.11
CA VAL A 175 -5.69 27.18 -11.51
C VAL A 175 -5.61 26.28 -10.30
N THR A 176 -6.75 25.74 -9.88
CA THR A 176 -6.84 24.72 -8.83
C THR A 176 -6.48 23.35 -9.39
N ALA A 177 -5.38 22.77 -8.92
CA ALA A 177 -5.00 21.40 -9.25
C ALA A 177 -5.69 20.43 -8.27
N LYS A 178 -5.93 19.20 -8.72
CA LYS A 178 -6.49 18.11 -7.94
C LYS A 178 -5.57 16.90 -8.10
N LYS A 179 -5.32 16.19 -7.01
CA LYS A 179 -4.52 14.96 -7.07
C LYS A 179 -5.31 13.91 -7.86
N GLY A 180 -4.62 13.17 -8.73
CA GLY A 180 -5.14 11.93 -9.30
C GLY A 180 -4.72 10.73 -8.47
N ASN A 181 -5.09 9.53 -8.93
CA ASN A 181 -4.70 8.28 -8.26
C ASN A 181 -3.28 7.88 -8.65
N GLY A 182 -2.56 7.14 -7.80
CA GLY A 182 -1.28 6.55 -8.18
C GLY A 182 -1.48 5.57 -9.32
N PHE A 183 -2.14 4.46 -9.01
CA PHE A 183 -2.68 3.49 -9.97
C PHE A 183 -4.20 3.48 -9.91
N ASP A 184 -4.83 3.42 -11.08
CA ASP A 184 -6.29 3.41 -11.25
C ASP A 184 -6.69 2.24 -12.14
N LEU A 185 -7.33 1.23 -11.56
CA LEU A 185 -7.82 0.03 -12.24
C LEU A 185 -9.33 0.09 -12.36
N ASN A 186 -9.85 -0.09 -13.57
CA ASN A 186 -11.28 -0.19 -13.83
C ASN A 186 -11.54 -1.34 -14.80
N HIS A 187 -12.43 -2.27 -14.44
CA HIS A 187 -12.70 -3.52 -15.18
C HIS A 187 -11.42 -4.28 -15.58
N SER A 188 -10.44 -4.30 -14.68
CA SER A 188 -9.09 -4.77 -14.96
C SER A 188 -8.72 -5.89 -13.99
N HIS A 189 -8.60 -7.12 -14.50
CA HIS A 189 -8.58 -8.33 -13.68
C HIS A 189 -7.23 -9.03 -13.69
N HIS A 190 -6.96 -9.87 -12.68
CA HIS A 190 -5.80 -10.76 -12.66
C HIS A 190 -4.45 -10.05 -12.83
N ASN A 191 -4.37 -8.76 -12.47
CA ASN A 191 -3.13 -8.00 -12.55
C ASN A 191 -2.27 -8.25 -11.30
N ARG A 192 -0.96 -8.19 -11.50
CA ARG A 192 0.06 -8.26 -10.44
C ARG A 192 0.69 -6.89 -10.25
N ILE A 193 0.48 -6.29 -9.09
CA ILE A 193 1.03 -4.98 -8.72
C ILE A 193 2.00 -5.20 -7.56
N VAL A 194 3.30 -5.21 -7.86
CA VAL A 194 4.31 -5.75 -6.94
C VAL A 194 5.45 -4.77 -6.69
N SER A 195 5.83 -4.56 -5.42
CA SER A 195 7.01 -3.76 -5.05
C SER A 195 7.03 -2.34 -5.62
N ASN A 196 5.87 -1.68 -5.71
CA ASN A 196 5.77 -0.29 -6.19
C ASN A 196 5.82 0.70 -5.02
N ARG A 197 6.28 1.93 -5.28
CA ARG A 197 6.30 3.05 -4.32
C ARG A 197 5.44 4.20 -4.82
N ILE A 198 4.39 4.54 -4.09
CA ILE A 198 3.43 5.58 -4.50
C ILE A 198 3.35 6.63 -3.39
N SER A 199 3.43 7.90 -3.76
CA SER A 199 3.47 8.98 -2.79
C SER A 199 2.72 10.22 -3.27
N ASN A 200 2.05 10.90 -2.34
CA ASN A 200 1.37 12.18 -2.55
C ASN A 200 0.27 12.13 -3.65
N MET A 201 -0.51 11.06 -3.65
CA MET A 201 -1.62 10.87 -4.59
C MET A 201 -2.96 11.12 -3.90
N PHE A 202 -4.06 11.12 -4.66
CA PHE A 202 -5.41 11.13 -4.10
C PHE A 202 -5.67 9.79 -3.41
N ASP A 203 -5.81 8.71 -4.17
CA ASP A 203 -5.66 7.36 -3.66
C ASP A 203 -4.39 6.73 -4.24
N GLY A 204 -3.68 5.92 -3.46
CA GLY A 204 -2.45 5.29 -3.93
C GLY A 204 -2.71 4.25 -5.01
N ILE A 205 -3.39 3.17 -4.64
CA ILE A 205 -3.88 2.16 -5.59
C ILE A 205 -5.40 2.07 -5.46
N TYR A 206 -6.09 2.53 -6.50
CA TYR A 206 -7.54 2.46 -6.63
C TYR A 206 -7.92 1.34 -7.60
N ALA A 207 -8.84 0.46 -7.18
CA ALA A 207 -9.37 -0.61 -8.01
C ALA A 207 -10.89 -0.67 -7.90
N GLU A 208 -11.55 -0.53 -9.04
CA GLU A 208 -13.00 -0.54 -9.18
C GLU A 208 -13.43 -1.65 -10.13
N ASN A 209 -14.39 -2.48 -9.72
CA ASN A 209 -14.91 -3.61 -10.50
C ASN A 209 -13.78 -4.48 -11.08
N SER A 210 -12.73 -4.68 -10.28
CA SER A 210 -11.43 -5.20 -10.71
C SER A 210 -11.03 -6.38 -9.83
N ASN A 211 -11.49 -7.55 -10.23
CA ASN A 211 -11.39 -8.81 -9.48
C ASN A 211 -10.07 -9.56 -9.66
N PHE A 212 -9.76 -10.43 -8.68
CA PHE A 212 -8.61 -11.35 -8.70
C PHE A 212 -7.25 -10.68 -8.86
N ASN A 213 -7.14 -9.40 -8.49
CA ASN A 213 -5.87 -8.69 -8.54
C ASN A 213 -4.99 -9.06 -7.36
N HIS A 214 -3.67 -9.06 -7.58
CA HIS A 214 -2.69 -9.37 -6.56
C HIS A 214 -1.78 -8.16 -6.33
N MET A 215 -1.88 -7.58 -5.14
CA MET A 215 -1.12 -6.42 -4.71
C MET A 215 -0.17 -6.83 -3.59
N GLU A 216 1.13 -6.84 -3.89
CA GLU A 216 2.14 -7.44 -3.03
C GLU A 216 3.31 -6.48 -2.78
N GLN A 217 3.72 -6.32 -1.51
CA GLN A 217 4.92 -5.58 -1.14
C GLN A 217 4.99 -4.13 -1.65
N ASN A 218 3.84 -3.50 -1.89
CA ASN A 218 3.80 -2.09 -2.28
C ASN A 218 3.92 -1.20 -1.04
N PHE A 219 4.42 0.01 -1.26
CA PHE A 219 4.51 1.06 -0.25
C PHE A 219 3.75 2.30 -0.72
N VAL A 220 2.74 2.70 0.05
CA VAL A 220 1.92 3.88 -0.25
C VAL A 220 1.92 4.86 0.92
N GLU A 221 2.25 6.12 0.63
CA GLU A 221 2.27 7.19 1.64
C GLU A 221 1.63 8.50 1.19
N ASN A 222 1.24 9.32 2.18
CA ASN A 222 0.76 10.68 1.99
C ASN A 222 -0.43 10.80 1.01
N SER A 223 -1.33 9.82 1.03
CA SER A 223 -2.53 9.77 0.19
C SER A 223 -3.80 9.79 1.05
N ARG A 224 -4.98 10.01 0.46
CA ARG A 224 -6.25 9.82 1.17
C ARG A 224 -6.38 8.36 1.56
N TYR A 225 -6.44 7.46 0.59
CA TYR A 225 -6.43 6.03 0.84
C TYR A 225 -5.15 5.41 0.30
N GLY A 226 -4.49 4.58 1.10
CA GLY A 226 -3.32 3.83 0.64
C GLY A 226 -3.70 2.84 -0.46
N TYR A 227 -4.66 1.98 -0.13
CA TYR A 227 -5.28 1.01 -1.03
C TYR A 227 -6.80 1.16 -0.95
N HIS A 228 -7.47 1.28 -2.08
CA HIS A 228 -8.91 1.52 -2.15
C HIS A 228 -9.56 0.56 -3.15
N PHE A 229 -10.34 -0.38 -2.65
CA PHE A 229 -11.05 -1.38 -3.45
C PHE A 229 -12.55 -1.16 -3.37
N MET A 230 -13.19 -1.03 -4.53
CA MET A 230 -14.62 -0.81 -4.69
C MET A 230 -15.19 -1.87 -5.63
N GLY A 231 -16.14 -2.68 -5.16
CA GLY A 231 -16.75 -3.70 -6.01
C GLY A 231 -15.77 -4.78 -6.47
N THR A 232 -14.86 -5.24 -5.59
CA THR A 232 -13.85 -6.25 -5.97
C THR A 232 -14.11 -7.60 -5.32
N SER A 233 -13.80 -8.67 -6.07
CA SER A 233 -13.89 -10.06 -5.59
C SER A 233 -12.51 -10.72 -5.59
N ALA A 234 -12.21 -11.46 -4.53
CA ALA A 234 -11.02 -12.29 -4.39
C ALA A 234 -9.68 -11.57 -4.65
N THR A 235 -9.63 -10.25 -4.40
CA THR A 235 -8.42 -9.44 -4.48
C THR A 235 -7.53 -9.69 -3.26
N LYS A 236 -6.21 -9.75 -3.50
CA LYS A 236 -5.21 -10.03 -2.48
C LYS A 236 -4.34 -8.81 -2.21
N LEU A 237 -4.23 -8.42 -0.95
CA LEU A 237 -3.35 -7.36 -0.45
C LEU A 237 -2.38 -8.00 0.56
N LEU A 238 -1.17 -8.35 0.10
CA LEU A 238 -0.19 -9.13 0.86
C LEU A 238 1.10 -8.35 1.15
N GLY A 239 1.51 -8.26 2.41
CA GLY A 239 2.83 -7.71 2.76
C GLY A 239 3.04 -6.23 2.42
N ASN A 240 1.96 -5.46 2.27
CA ASN A 240 2.02 -4.06 1.86
C ASN A 240 2.19 -3.13 3.07
N THR A 241 2.65 -1.90 2.81
CA THR A 241 2.79 -0.86 3.84
C THR A 241 2.04 0.40 3.45
N GLY A 242 1.15 0.85 4.34
CA GLY A 242 0.48 2.14 4.27
C GLY A 242 0.86 3.02 5.46
N SER A 243 1.36 4.24 5.20
CA SER A 243 1.79 5.17 6.24
C SER A 243 1.40 6.60 5.89
N ALA A 244 1.07 7.43 6.88
CA ALA A 244 0.69 8.83 6.69
C ALA A 244 -0.43 9.02 5.63
N ASN A 245 -1.27 8.02 5.42
CA ASN A 245 -2.50 8.16 4.64
C ASN A 245 -3.65 8.56 5.54
N VAL A 246 -4.79 9.01 5.02
CA VAL A 246 -6.00 9.16 5.87
C VAL A 246 -6.49 7.78 6.30
N THR A 247 -6.65 6.85 5.36
CA THR A 247 -6.92 5.44 5.65
C THR A 247 -5.85 4.56 5.02
N GLY A 248 -5.34 3.58 5.77
CA GLY A 248 -4.34 2.64 5.28
C GLY A 248 -4.88 1.80 4.11
N THR A 249 -5.99 1.10 4.33
CA THR A 249 -6.73 0.39 3.28
C THR A 249 -8.24 0.52 3.47
N MET A 250 -8.98 0.68 2.37
CA MET A 250 -10.44 0.68 2.33
C MET A 250 -10.93 -0.40 1.37
N LEU A 251 -11.76 -1.31 1.89
CA LEU A 251 -12.51 -2.28 1.10
C LEU A 251 -13.98 -1.89 1.17
N MET A 252 -14.61 -1.68 0.02
CA MET A 252 -15.99 -1.27 -0.12
C MET A 252 -16.72 -2.22 -1.07
N GLU A 253 -17.89 -2.71 -0.64
CA GLU A 253 -18.77 -3.55 -1.47
C GLU A 253 -17.99 -4.71 -2.11
N SER A 254 -17.13 -5.37 -1.33
CA SER A 254 -16.15 -6.34 -1.82
C SER A 254 -16.31 -7.69 -1.13
N ASP A 255 -15.91 -8.77 -1.80
CA ASP A 255 -16.05 -10.13 -1.30
C ASP A 255 -14.77 -10.97 -1.43
N GLY A 256 -14.57 -11.89 -0.49
CA GLY A 256 -13.50 -12.89 -0.56
C GLY A 256 -12.08 -12.31 -0.57
N ALA A 257 -11.88 -11.07 -0.12
CA ALA A 257 -10.58 -10.43 -0.12
C ALA A 257 -9.62 -11.12 0.87
N VAL A 258 -8.33 -11.12 0.56
CA VAL A 258 -7.26 -11.60 1.46
C VAL A 258 -6.34 -10.44 1.78
N VAL A 259 -6.40 -9.94 3.01
CA VAL A 259 -5.58 -8.84 3.53
C VAL A 259 -4.64 -9.43 4.57
N GLN A 260 -3.40 -9.72 4.18
CA GLN A 260 -2.49 -10.49 5.01
C GLN A 260 -1.11 -9.85 5.17
N HIS A 261 -0.56 -9.86 6.38
CA HIS A 261 0.81 -9.41 6.69
C HIS A 261 1.10 -7.96 6.28
N ASN A 262 0.07 -7.10 6.23
CA ASN A 262 0.24 -5.70 5.91
C ASN A 262 0.58 -4.88 7.17
N ARG A 263 1.20 -3.71 6.95
CA ARG A 263 1.56 -2.75 7.99
C ARG A 263 0.82 -1.44 7.71
N PHE A 264 -0.18 -1.13 8.53
CA PHE A 264 -0.92 0.13 8.49
C PHE A 264 -0.58 0.95 9.73
N VAL A 265 0.50 1.72 9.61
CA VAL A 265 1.20 2.33 10.74
C VAL A 265 1.09 3.84 10.65
N LYS A 266 0.64 4.50 11.72
CA LYS A 266 0.60 5.96 11.86
C LYS A 266 0.05 6.62 10.59
N GLN A 267 -1.21 6.31 10.28
CA GLN A 267 -1.98 7.13 9.36
C GLN A 267 -2.02 8.58 9.87
N ARG A 268 -2.49 9.52 9.05
CA ARG A 268 -2.47 10.96 9.35
C ARG A 268 -3.11 11.26 10.70
N GLU A 269 -2.58 12.27 11.38
CA GLU A 269 -3.12 12.80 12.63
C GLU A 269 -4.42 13.57 12.36
N ASN A 270 -5.50 12.88 12.01
CA ASN A 270 -6.81 13.48 11.85
C ASN A 270 -7.89 12.57 12.47
N PRO A 271 -9.06 13.12 12.84
CA PRO A 271 -10.08 12.36 13.57
C PRO A 271 -10.73 11.23 12.75
N ASN A 272 -10.51 11.18 11.44
CA ASN A 272 -11.05 10.14 10.55
C ASN A 272 -10.02 9.04 10.23
N ALA A 273 -8.83 9.09 10.85
CA ALA A 273 -7.73 8.22 10.44
C ALA A 273 -7.95 6.76 10.82
N GLN A 274 -7.87 5.88 9.83
CA GLN A 274 -8.18 4.46 9.99
C GLN A 274 -7.04 3.58 9.47
N GLY A 275 -6.70 2.51 10.17
CA GLY A 275 -5.76 1.51 9.64
C GLY A 275 -6.40 0.72 8.50
N ILE A 276 -7.49 0.03 8.82
CA ILE A 276 -8.30 -0.79 7.90
C ILE A 276 -9.76 -0.34 8.00
N LEU A 277 -10.38 -0.04 6.85
CA LEU A 277 -11.81 0.23 6.72
C LEU A 277 -12.48 -0.86 5.88
N LEU A 278 -13.46 -1.55 6.47
CA LEU A 278 -14.34 -2.49 5.76
C LEU A 278 -15.76 -1.94 5.74
N PHE A 279 -16.30 -1.67 4.56
CA PHE A 279 -17.67 -1.21 4.37
C PHE A 279 -18.41 -2.15 3.42
N ASP A 280 -19.44 -2.83 3.91
CA ASP A 280 -20.20 -3.83 3.14
C ASP A 280 -19.28 -4.92 2.54
N VAL A 281 -18.38 -5.45 3.37
CA VAL A 281 -17.41 -6.49 2.99
C VAL A 281 -17.86 -7.86 3.47
N THR A 282 -17.71 -8.88 2.62
CA THR A 282 -18.19 -10.22 2.93
C THR A 282 -17.14 -11.31 2.71
N GLY A 283 -17.16 -12.36 3.55
CA GLY A 283 -16.37 -13.58 3.32
C GLY A 283 -14.86 -13.37 3.23
N SER A 284 -14.32 -12.28 3.76
CA SER A 284 -12.92 -11.88 3.60
C SER A 284 -12.05 -12.33 4.76
N ARG A 285 -10.74 -12.47 4.52
CA ARG A 285 -9.72 -12.89 5.49
C ARG A 285 -8.76 -11.75 5.77
N ILE A 286 -8.71 -11.30 7.02
CA ILE A 286 -7.85 -10.22 7.50
C ILE A 286 -6.90 -10.83 8.52
N GLU A 287 -5.67 -11.13 8.12
CA GLU A 287 -4.79 -12.03 8.89
C GLU A 287 -3.38 -11.49 9.10
N GLY A 288 -2.85 -11.59 10.32
CA GLY A 288 -1.44 -11.30 10.58
C GLY A 288 -1.03 -9.85 10.26
N ASN A 289 -1.96 -8.89 10.26
CA ASN A 289 -1.67 -7.49 9.96
C ASN A 289 -1.24 -6.74 11.21
N ARG A 290 -0.36 -5.75 11.03
CA ARG A 290 0.09 -4.84 12.08
C ARG A 290 -0.56 -3.47 11.88
N ILE A 291 -1.41 -3.10 12.83
CA ILE A 291 -2.30 -1.94 12.76
C ILE A 291 -1.98 -1.06 13.96
N GLU A 292 -1.16 -0.04 13.74
CA GLU A 292 -0.53 0.70 14.84
C GLU A 292 -0.74 2.21 14.72
N GLY A 293 -1.07 2.87 15.82
CA GLY A 293 -1.02 4.32 15.92
C GLY A 293 -2.09 5.04 15.10
N ASN A 294 -3.27 4.44 14.92
CA ASN A 294 -4.38 5.02 14.18
C ASN A 294 -5.48 5.51 15.13
N ARG A 295 -6.34 6.44 14.67
CA ARG A 295 -7.51 6.88 15.45
C ARG A 295 -8.54 5.76 15.59
N VAL A 296 -8.71 4.93 14.57
CA VAL A 296 -9.35 3.61 14.66
C VAL A 296 -8.45 2.60 13.94
N GLY A 297 -8.08 1.50 14.61
CA GLY A 297 -7.25 0.47 14.00
C GLY A 297 -8.00 -0.22 12.86
N LEU A 298 -9.07 -0.95 13.17
CA LEU A 298 -9.99 -1.51 12.19
C LEU A 298 -11.41 -0.98 12.43
N TYR A 299 -11.99 -0.36 11.41
CA TYR A 299 -13.40 0.00 11.39
C TYR A 299 -14.16 -0.91 10.42
N MET A 300 -15.18 -1.59 10.94
CA MET A 300 -16.02 -2.50 10.18
C MET A 300 -17.47 -2.05 10.25
N GLU A 301 -18.04 -1.72 9.10
CA GLU A 301 -19.42 -1.29 8.96
C GLU A 301 -20.18 -2.17 7.97
N ARG A 302 -21.39 -2.60 8.36
CA ARG A 302 -22.31 -3.39 7.51
C ARG A 302 -21.69 -4.66 6.89
N SER A 303 -20.62 -5.17 7.48
CA SER A 303 -19.82 -6.25 6.92
C SER A 303 -20.13 -7.57 7.62
N LYS A 304 -20.07 -8.68 6.87
CA LYS A 304 -20.54 -9.99 7.35
C LYS A 304 -19.66 -11.17 6.98
N GLY A 305 -19.59 -12.17 7.85
CA GLY A 305 -18.92 -13.43 7.54
C GLY A 305 -17.42 -13.31 7.29
N ASN A 306 -16.75 -12.30 7.84
CA ASN A 306 -15.31 -12.11 7.69
C ASN A 306 -14.55 -12.80 8.83
N ARG A 307 -13.30 -13.20 8.57
CA ARG A 307 -12.38 -13.79 9.55
C ARG A 307 -11.23 -12.83 9.83
N LEU A 308 -11.03 -12.50 11.10
CA LEU A 308 -9.94 -11.66 11.59
C LEU A 308 -9.09 -12.50 12.54
N GLU A 309 -7.84 -12.78 12.16
CA GLU A 309 -6.98 -13.67 12.93
C GLU A 309 -5.53 -13.21 13.01
N GLY A 310 -4.91 -13.33 14.19
CA GLY A 310 -3.49 -13.05 14.34
C GLY A 310 -3.09 -11.60 14.09
N ASN A 311 -4.03 -10.65 14.10
CA ASN A 311 -3.72 -9.23 13.88
C ASN A 311 -3.22 -8.57 15.17
N GLU A 312 -2.31 -7.61 15.02
CA GLU A 312 -1.74 -6.80 16.09
C GLU A 312 -2.33 -5.39 16.03
N PHE A 313 -3.18 -5.06 17.00
CA PHE A 313 -3.78 -3.74 17.20
C PHE A 313 -3.09 -3.03 18.35
N THR A 314 -2.20 -2.08 18.03
CA THR A 314 -1.32 -1.48 19.03
C THR A 314 -1.31 0.04 18.98
N LEU A 315 -1.36 0.71 20.15
CA LEU A 315 -1.28 2.17 20.23
C LEU A 315 -2.36 2.91 19.42
N ASN A 316 -3.50 2.28 19.14
CA ASN A 316 -4.61 2.95 18.48
C ASN A 316 -5.49 3.64 19.52
N PHE A 317 -6.20 4.69 19.12
CA PHE A 317 -7.20 5.27 20.02
C PHE A 317 -8.38 4.30 20.22
N VAL A 318 -8.88 3.70 19.14
CA VAL A 318 -9.77 2.53 19.20
C VAL A 318 -9.10 1.39 18.44
N GLY A 319 -8.89 0.23 19.05
CA GLY A 319 -8.29 -0.93 18.37
C GLY A 319 -9.20 -1.46 17.26
N MET A 320 -10.43 -1.84 17.62
CA MET A 320 -11.45 -2.31 16.67
C MET A 320 -12.83 -1.71 16.94
N GLN A 321 -13.54 -1.30 15.89
CA GLN A 321 -14.90 -0.79 15.97
C GLN A 321 -15.81 -1.55 14.99
N LEU A 322 -16.90 -2.12 15.52
CA LEU A 322 -17.93 -2.80 14.73
C LEU A 322 -19.23 -1.98 14.72
N LYS A 323 -19.81 -1.77 13.55
CA LYS A 323 -21.11 -1.12 13.39
C LYS A 323 -21.97 -1.90 12.41
N GLN A 324 -23.15 -2.34 12.84
CA GLN A 324 -24.05 -3.13 11.99
C GLN A 324 -23.37 -4.36 11.36
N ALA A 325 -22.36 -4.92 12.04
CA ALA A 325 -21.57 -6.05 11.55
C ALA A 325 -22.12 -7.35 12.10
N SER A 326 -22.14 -8.43 11.30
CA SER A 326 -22.69 -9.71 11.75
C SER A 326 -21.99 -10.95 11.22
N GLY A 327 -22.00 -12.03 12.01
CA GLY A 327 -21.45 -13.31 11.57
C GLY A 327 -19.92 -13.31 11.38
N ASN A 328 -19.19 -12.33 11.92
CA ASN A 328 -17.73 -12.28 11.78
C ASN A 328 -17.06 -13.10 12.88
N VAL A 329 -15.87 -13.63 12.59
CA VAL A 329 -15.06 -14.43 13.50
C VAL A 329 -13.77 -13.68 13.80
N VAL A 330 -13.50 -13.41 15.07
CA VAL A 330 -12.35 -12.63 15.54
C VAL A 330 -11.59 -13.45 16.59
N THR A 331 -10.44 -13.99 16.21
CA THR A 331 -9.71 -14.96 17.05
C THR A 331 -8.21 -14.73 17.05
N ALA A 332 -7.51 -15.01 18.16
CA ALA A 332 -6.05 -14.93 18.23
C ALA A 332 -5.48 -13.54 17.85
N ASN A 333 -6.24 -12.46 18.01
CA ASN A 333 -5.76 -11.10 17.78
C ASN A 333 -5.20 -10.52 19.08
N HIS A 334 -4.26 -9.58 18.96
CA HIS A 334 -3.64 -8.89 20.09
C HIS A 334 -4.08 -7.44 20.13
N PHE A 335 -4.70 -7.02 21.24
CA PHE A 335 -5.08 -5.64 21.52
C PHE A 335 -4.22 -5.12 22.67
N VAL A 336 -3.30 -4.20 22.34
CA VAL A 336 -2.27 -3.74 23.28
C VAL A 336 -2.15 -2.23 23.26
N SER A 337 -2.24 -1.60 24.43
CA SER A 337 -2.03 -0.17 24.64
C SER A 337 -2.93 0.70 23.75
N ASN A 338 -4.14 0.20 23.45
CA ASN A 338 -5.16 1.03 22.83
C ASN A 338 -5.90 1.82 23.92
N VAL A 339 -6.44 3.00 23.59
CA VAL A 339 -7.26 3.76 24.57
C VAL A 339 -8.60 3.07 24.81
N ILE A 340 -9.16 2.47 23.75
CA ILE A 340 -10.30 1.55 23.78
C ILE A 340 -9.88 0.31 22.98
N GLN A 341 -9.92 -0.88 23.56
CA GLN A 341 -9.49 -2.09 22.82
C GLN A 341 -10.42 -2.40 21.66
N ALA A 342 -11.70 -2.58 21.97
CA ALA A 342 -12.73 -2.80 20.98
C ALA A 342 -14.10 -2.32 21.47
N GLN A 343 -14.95 -1.91 20.53
CA GLN A 343 -16.33 -1.51 20.78
C GLN A 343 -17.23 -1.94 19.62
N ALA A 344 -18.51 -2.17 19.90
CA ALA A 344 -19.45 -2.65 18.89
C ALA A 344 -20.85 -2.07 19.10
N GLN A 345 -21.51 -1.64 18.03
CA GLN A 345 -22.86 -1.10 18.05
C GLN A 345 -23.72 -1.77 16.98
N ASP A 346 -24.98 -2.07 17.31
CA ASP A 346 -25.97 -2.70 16.42
C ASP A 346 -25.44 -3.96 15.69
N SER A 347 -24.50 -4.66 16.31
CA SER A 347 -23.77 -5.78 15.71
C SER A 347 -24.18 -7.07 16.40
N THR A 348 -24.37 -8.15 15.63
CA THR A 348 -24.97 -9.39 16.14
C THR A 348 -24.26 -10.62 15.60
N ALA A 349 -24.35 -11.75 16.32
CA ALA A 349 -23.80 -13.03 15.87
C ALA A 349 -22.31 -12.99 15.47
N ASN A 350 -21.51 -12.11 16.10
CA ASN A 350 -20.05 -12.13 15.93
C ASN A 350 -19.44 -13.04 17.00
N THR A 351 -18.51 -13.89 16.59
CA THR A 351 -17.79 -14.82 17.48
C THR A 351 -16.42 -14.25 17.79
N LEU A 352 -16.18 -13.94 19.06
CA LEU A 352 -14.86 -13.55 19.56
C LEU A 352 -14.36 -14.67 20.47
N GLU A 353 -13.16 -15.17 20.22
CA GLU A 353 -12.57 -16.23 21.04
C GLU A 353 -11.04 -16.19 21.01
N GLY A 354 -10.41 -16.25 22.19
CA GLY A 354 -8.96 -16.38 22.29
C GLY A 354 -8.21 -15.17 21.75
N ASN A 355 -8.76 -13.96 21.89
CA ASN A 355 -8.00 -12.75 21.68
C ASN A 355 -7.30 -12.36 22.98
N TYR A 356 -6.18 -11.66 22.86
CA TYR A 356 -5.45 -11.09 23.99
C TYR A 356 -5.81 -9.61 24.15
N TRP A 357 -6.18 -9.23 25.36
CA TRP A 357 -6.57 -7.86 25.74
C TRP A 357 -5.69 -7.44 26.93
N ASP A 358 -4.85 -6.42 26.76
CA ASP A 358 -3.84 -6.09 27.78
C ASP A 358 -4.40 -5.42 29.05
N ASP A 359 -5.67 -4.99 29.03
CA ASP A 359 -6.40 -4.45 30.18
C ASP A 359 -7.25 -5.50 30.91
N MET A 360 -7.30 -6.74 30.40
CA MET A 360 -8.12 -7.80 30.99
C MET A 360 -7.51 -8.32 32.29
N GLN A 361 -8.37 -8.46 33.30
CA GLN A 361 -8.07 -9.15 34.55
C GLN A 361 -8.85 -10.46 34.62
N GLY A 362 -8.28 -11.50 34.02
CA GLY A 362 -8.89 -12.83 33.95
C GLY A 362 -8.44 -13.77 35.08
N ILE A 363 -9.19 -14.87 35.23
CA ILE A 363 -8.82 -16.04 36.05
C ILE A 363 -8.78 -17.26 35.12
N ASP A 364 -7.78 -18.13 35.31
CA ASP A 364 -7.61 -19.43 34.64
C ASP A 364 -7.59 -20.53 35.71
N LEU A 365 -8.68 -21.29 35.79
CA LEU A 365 -8.92 -22.33 36.79
C LEU A 365 -8.37 -23.71 36.37
N ASP A 366 -8.27 -23.96 35.07
CA ASP A 366 -7.87 -25.23 34.46
C ASP A 366 -6.45 -25.22 33.86
N ALA A 367 -5.75 -24.09 33.98
CA ALA A 367 -4.37 -23.86 33.54
C ALA A 367 -4.17 -24.09 32.04
N ASP A 368 -5.16 -23.72 31.22
CA ASP A 368 -5.10 -23.82 29.75
C ASP A 368 -4.59 -22.53 29.07
N GLY A 369 -4.31 -21.49 29.85
CA GLY A 369 -3.82 -20.19 29.39
C GLY A 369 -4.93 -19.24 28.90
N ARG A 370 -6.20 -19.62 29.05
CA ARG A 370 -7.38 -18.80 28.72
C ARG A 370 -8.14 -18.45 29.99
N SER A 371 -8.82 -17.32 29.95
CA SER A 371 -9.66 -16.94 31.08
C SER A 371 -11.02 -17.61 31.03
N ASN A 372 -11.49 -18.08 32.19
CA ASN A 372 -12.88 -18.50 32.37
C ASN A 372 -13.85 -17.30 32.56
N ILE A 373 -13.34 -16.05 32.59
CA ILE A 373 -14.13 -14.82 32.62
C ILE A 373 -14.17 -14.23 31.20
N PRO A 374 -15.35 -13.94 30.64
CA PRO A 374 -15.45 -13.35 29.31
C PRO A 374 -15.02 -11.88 29.30
N TYR A 375 -14.50 -11.40 28.16
CA TYR A 375 -14.24 -9.99 27.91
C TYR A 375 -15.37 -9.38 27.08
N GLU A 376 -16.07 -8.36 27.59
CA GLU A 376 -17.22 -7.75 26.92
C GLU A 376 -16.83 -6.46 26.18
N LEU A 377 -17.29 -6.29 24.94
CA LEU A 377 -17.12 -5.05 24.17
C LEU A 377 -18.19 -4.05 24.61
N ASN A 378 -17.77 -2.93 25.20
CA ASN A 378 -18.68 -1.92 25.70
C ASN A 378 -18.98 -0.82 24.64
N PRO A 379 -20.24 -0.59 24.25
CA PRO A 379 -20.59 0.48 23.31
C PRO A 379 -20.69 1.87 23.94
N PHE A 380 -20.51 2.02 25.25
CA PHE A 380 -20.79 3.26 25.98
C PHE A 380 -20.19 4.50 25.33
N PHE A 381 -18.89 4.49 25.06
CA PHE A 381 -18.21 5.62 24.44
C PHE A 381 -18.62 5.84 22.97
N LEU A 382 -18.84 4.77 22.21
CA LEU A 382 -19.33 4.86 20.84
C LEU A 382 -20.70 5.54 20.79
N ALA A 383 -21.65 5.06 21.59
CA ALA A 383 -23.00 5.62 21.67
C ALA A 383 -23.00 7.08 22.15
N LEU A 384 -22.19 7.40 23.16
CA LEU A 384 -22.08 8.75 23.71
C LEU A 384 -21.53 9.74 22.68
N THR A 385 -20.47 9.35 21.97
CA THR A 385 -19.78 10.24 21.01
C THR A 385 -20.49 10.33 19.66
N GLU A 386 -21.32 9.34 19.30
CA GLU A 386 -22.24 9.46 18.18
C GLU A 386 -23.38 10.44 18.48
N ALA A 387 -23.96 10.37 19.69
CA ALA A 387 -25.04 11.27 20.09
C ALA A 387 -24.54 12.72 20.25
N VAL A 388 -23.36 12.91 20.85
CA VAL A 388 -22.77 14.23 21.12
C VAL A 388 -21.24 14.16 20.92
N PRO A 389 -20.75 14.49 19.70
CA PRO A 389 -19.32 14.39 19.35
C PRO A 389 -18.33 15.10 20.28
N PRO A 390 -18.64 16.26 20.89
CA PRO A 390 -17.72 16.93 21.82
C PRO A 390 -17.34 16.10 23.06
N TYR A 391 -18.08 15.05 23.44
CA TYR A 391 -17.70 14.20 24.58
C TYR A 391 -16.37 13.46 24.39
N GLN A 392 -15.83 13.42 23.18
CA GLN A 392 -14.50 12.86 22.92
C GLN A 392 -13.40 13.53 23.76
N ILE A 393 -13.57 14.79 24.19
CA ILE A 393 -12.58 15.47 25.06
C ILE A 393 -12.48 14.82 26.45
N PHE A 394 -13.53 14.13 26.90
CA PHE A 394 -13.59 13.50 28.21
C PHE A 394 -13.21 12.02 28.19
N PHE A 395 -12.66 11.51 27.09
CA PHE A 395 -12.18 10.13 27.02
C PHE A 395 -11.22 9.83 28.17
N GLN A 396 -11.43 8.68 28.83
CA GLN A 396 -10.65 8.25 30.01
C GLN A 396 -10.73 9.20 31.22
N ALA A 397 -11.65 10.18 31.23
CA ALA A 397 -11.94 10.93 32.44
C ALA A 397 -12.51 9.98 33.50
N PRO A 398 -12.06 10.04 34.77
CA PRO A 398 -12.47 9.06 35.80
C PRO A 398 -13.98 8.89 35.94
N GLY A 399 -14.75 9.97 35.79
CA GLY A 399 -16.21 9.92 35.83
C GLY A 399 -16.84 9.16 34.66
N LEU A 400 -16.29 9.27 33.45
CA LEU A 400 -16.80 8.52 32.30
C LEU A 400 -16.41 7.05 32.36
N VAL A 401 -15.21 6.71 32.83
CA VAL A 401 -14.81 5.31 33.06
C VAL A 401 -15.69 4.65 34.13
N PHE A 402 -16.02 5.39 35.20
CA PHE A 402 -16.98 4.92 36.19
C PHE A 402 -18.37 4.67 35.58
N LEU A 403 -18.88 5.60 34.77
CA LEU A 403 -20.18 5.45 34.10
C LEU A 403 -20.18 4.31 33.08
N GLU A 404 -19.08 4.10 32.36
CA GLU A 404 -18.89 2.97 31.45
C GLU A 404 -19.03 1.64 32.20
N GLY A 405 -18.42 1.51 33.38
CA GLY A 405 -18.53 0.31 34.22
C GLY A 405 -19.94 0.07 34.77
N LEU A 406 -20.77 1.10 34.84
CA LEU A 406 -22.20 0.99 35.18
C LEU A 406 -23.09 0.74 33.96
N PHE A 407 -22.55 0.88 32.74
CA PHE A 407 -23.30 0.72 31.51
C PHE A 407 -23.50 -0.76 31.20
N THR A 408 -24.69 -1.26 31.49
CA THR A 408 -25.12 -2.60 31.06
C THR A 408 -25.82 -2.48 29.72
N ALA A 409 -25.12 -2.75 28.61
CA ALA A 409 -25.78 -3.09 27.36
C ALA A 409 -26.69 -4.30 27.66
N GLY A 410 -28.00 -4.20 27.41
CA GLY A 410 -28.96 -5.25 27.79
C GLY A 410 -28.52 -6.68 27.40
N THR A 411 -28.98 -7.68 28.14
CA THR A 411 -28.50 -9.07 28.14
C THR A 411 -28.50 -9.81 26.79
N ASP A 412 -29.24 -9.31 25.79
CA ASP A 412 -29.38 -9.96 24.48
C ASP A 412 -28.45 -9.40 23.39
N ALA A 413 -27.59 -8.41 23.72
CA ALA A 413 -26.79 -7.67 22.73
C ALA A 413 -25.29 -7.53 23.05
N SER A 414 -24.77 -8.16 24.12
CA SER A 414 -23.34 -8.03 24.44
C SER A 414 -22.48 -8.89 23.51
N ILE A 415 -21.63 -8.24 22.72
CA ILE A 415 -20.57 -8.92 21.98
C ILE A 415 -19.42 -9.14 22.97
N ARG A 416 -18.99 -10.40 23.10
CA ARG A 416 -17.97 -10.78 24.08
C ARG A 416 -17.02 -11.85 23.54
N ASP A 417 -15.78 -11.78 23.98
CA ASP A 417 -14.82 -12.87 23.85
C ASP A 417 -15.05 -13.88 24.97
N GLY A 418 -15.42 -15.10 24.59
CA GLY A 418 -15.83 -16.15 25.55
C GLY A 418 -14.68 -16.82 26.28
N ALA A 419 -13.48 -16.80 25.72
CA ALA A 419 -12.30 -17.45 26.32
C ALA A 419 -11.02 -16.66 25.94
N PRO A 420 -10.84 -15.44 26.47
CA PRO A 420 -9.73 -14.60 26.11
C PRO A 420 -8.39 -15.16 26.59
N LEU A 421 -7.30 -14.82 25.92
CA LEU A 421 -5.95 -15.25 26.32
C LEU A 421 -5.45 -14.41 27.50
N LEU A 422 -4.79 -15.06 28.47
CA LEU A 422 -4.14 -14.37 29.60
C LEU A 422 -2.74 -13.81 29.26
N ALA A 423 -2.12 -14.34 28.22
CA ALA A 423 -0.81 -13.91 27.73
C ALA A 423 -0.85 -13.78 26.20
N PRO A 424 -0.05 -12.89 25.60
CA PRO A 424 0.01 -12.77 24.14
C PRO A 424 0.56 -14.07 23.53
N VAL A 425 0.12 -14.43 22.33
CA VAL A 425 0.47 -15.70 21.66
C VAL A 425 1.99 -15.90 21.55
N MET A 426 2.77 -14.84 21.29
CA MET A 426 4.23 -14.93 21.23
C MET A 426 4.87 -15.37 22.55
N ALA A 427 4.32 -14.94 23.70
CA ALA A 427 4.83 -15.37 25.01
C ALA A 427 4.53 -16.85 25.25
N GLN A 428 3.37 -17.34 24.79
CA GLN A 428 3.01 -18.76 24.89
C GLN A 428 3.89 -19.64 23.99
N GLU A 429 4.23 -19.17 22.78
CA GLU A 429 5.16 -19.88 21.88
C GLU A 429 6.59 -19.94 22.46
N ASP A 430 7.07 -18.86 23.08
CA ASP A 430 8.39 -18.81 23.71
C ASP A 430 8.47 -19.72 24.95
N GLU A 431 7.43 -19.78 25.77
CA GLU A 431 7.33 -20.73 26.90
C GLU A 431 7.31 -22.18 26.43
N GLN A 432 6.55 -22.50 25.38
CA GLN A 432 6.52 -23.84 24.78
C GLN A 432 7.89 -24.25 24.21
N ARG A 433 8.58 -23.35 23.51
CA ARG A 433 9.94 -23.59 23.00
C ARG A 433 10.95 -23.78 24.13
N ALA A 434 10.89 -22.98 25.18
CA ALA A 434 11.75 -23.12 26.36
C ALA A 434 11.55 -24.47 27.05
N GLY A 435 10.30 -24.93 27.18
CA GLY A 435 9.93 -26.24 27.71
C GLY A 435 10.47 -27.41 26.88
N GLN A 436 10.40 -27.32 25.54
CA GLN A 436 10.97 -28.34 24.64
C GLN A 436 12.50 -28.39 24.73
N GLN A 437 13.17 -27.23 24.81
CA GLN A 437 14.63 -27.17 24.94
C GLN A 437 15.12 -27.79 26.25
N THR A 438 14.42 -27.54 27.36
CA THR A 438 14.73 -28.16 28.65
C THR A 438 14.51 -29.68 28.61
N ALA A 439 13.40 -30.16 28.03
CA ALA A 439 13.15 -31.59 27.86
C ALA A 439 14.23 -32.30 27.01
N MET A 440 14.66 -31.68 25.90
CA MET A 440 15.78 -32.17 25.08
C MET A 440 17.11 -32.16 25.83
N GLY A 441 17.37 -31.13 26.64
CA GLY A 441 18.56 -31.05 27.49
C GLY A 441 18.61 -32.20 28.49
N VAL A 442 17.50 -32.46 29.19
CA VAL A 442 17.37 -33.57 30.16
C VAL A 442 17.56 -34.92 29.48
N LEU A 443 16.93 -35.15 28.32
CA LEU A 443 17.09 -36.39 27.56
C LEU A 443 18.55 -36.59 27.13
N SER A 444 19.23 -35.54 26.69
CA SER A 444 20.64 -35.59 26.30
C SER A 444 21.55 -35.96 27.48
N VAL A 445 21.30 -35.38 28.66
CA VAL A 445 22.04 -35.71 29.90
C VAL A 445 21.80 -37.17 30.31
N LEU A 446 20.56 -37.66 30.22
CA LEU A 446 20.21 -39.05 30.52
C LEU A 446 20.89 -40.04 29.55
N LEU A 447 20.90 -39.74 28.25
CA LEU A 447 21.59 -40.56 27.25
C LEU A 447 23.11 -40.55 27.48
N MET A 448 23.70 -39.40 27.80
CA MET A 448 25.13 -39.28 28.04
C MET A 448 25.55 -40.01 29.32
N SER A 449 24.77 -39.89 30.40
CA SER A 449 25.02 -40.62 31.65
C SER A 449 24.80 -42.13 31.47
N GLY A 450 23.79 -42.56 30.72
CA GLY A 450 23.60 -43.96 30.32
C GLY A 450 24.79 -44.51 29.53
N SER A 451 25.30 -43.75 28.56
CA SER A 451 26.49 -44.11 27.78
C SER A 451 27.74 -44.23 28.65
N CYS A 452 27.97 -43.28 29.56
CA CYS A 452 29.07 -43.32 30.53
C CYS A 452 28.98 -44.56 31.44
N LEU A 453 27.78 -44.94 31.90
CA LEU A 453 27.58 -46.14 32.71
C LEU A 453 27.86 -47.43 31.93
N ILE A 454 27.46 -47.51 30.66
CA ILE A 454 27.75 -48.65 29.78
C ILE A 454 29.27 -48.76 29.56
N MET A 455 29.94 -47.65 29.25
CA MET A 455 31.39 -47.62 29.08
C MET A 455 32.10 -48.04 30.38
N TYR A 456 31.69 -47.51 31.52
CA TYR A 456 32.28 -47.85 32.81
C TYR A 456 32.05 -49.32 33.22
N GLY A 457 30.83 -49.82 33.01
CA GLY A 457 30.47 -51.22 33.29
C GLY A 457 31.14 -52.22 32.34
N GLY A 458 31.36 -51.83 31.07
CA GLY A 458 32.07 -52.63 30.08
C GLY A 458 33.57 -52.73 30.35
N VAL A 459 34.19 -51.69 30.92
CA VAL A 459 35.62 -51.69 31.30
C VAL A 459 35.88 -52.53 32.55
N ARG A 460 34.89 -52.72 33.44
CA ARG A 460 35.00 -53.59 34.64
C ARG A 460 34.80 -55.08 34.38
N ARG A 461 34.51 -55.52 33.14
CA ARG A 461 34.31 -56.93 32.76
C ARG A 461 35.52 -57.58 32.07
N LYS A 462 36.74 -57.09 32.29
CA LYS A 462 37.97 -57.76 31.85
C LYS A 462 38.77 -58.28 33.03
#